data_AF-Q6FUX1-F1
#
_entry.id   AF-Q6FUX1-F1
#
_cell.length_a   1.000
_cell.length_b   1.000
_cell.length_c   1.000
_cell.angle_alpha   90.00
_cell.angle_beta   90.00
_cell.angle_gamma   90.00
#
_symmetry.space_group_name_H-M   'P 1'
#
loop_
_entity.id
_entity.type
_entity.pdbx_description
1 polymer ?
#
loop_
_entity_poly.entity_id
_entity_poly.type
_entity_poly.pdbx_seq_one_letter_code
_entity_poly.pdbx_strand_id
1 'polypeptide(L)'
;MSSELEVLKKKVSDLQELVQKQNLLISKTGKNVLELQIAKQKSDVDNFGPSRAQVTAQFDSTDFATNDDLVQLVAELQGELNVIEERSIRRLVNSTKTDQDATLAPIPNADGEAPSLTDEMFPHTLKEFEEMDDIRLYRLAKFYEKLPLTMKEQEDFDKVLEGKVEDLHISKLSDEDITKELKKLSKDELDDAFNDIARYLGLRSRRGTGIW
;
A
#
# COMPACT_ATOMS: atom_id res chain seq x y z
N MET A 1 -0.33 -12.04 35.40
CA MET A 1 -0.68 -10.64 35.67
C MET A 1 0.49 -9.66 35.50
N SER A 2 1.70 -9.91 36.04
CA SER A 2 2.81 -8.96 35.88
C SER A 2 3.39 -8.89 34.45
N SER A 3 3.38 -10.00 33.70
CA SER A 3 3.90 -10.04 32.31
C SER A 3 3.00 -9.32 31.31
N GLU A 4 1.68 -9.41 31.46
CA GLU A 4 0.70 -8.74 30.60
C GLU A 4 0.77 -7.21 30.76
N LEU A 5 1.04 -6.74 31.97
CA LEU A 5 1.25 -5.32 32.28
C LEU A 5 2.53 -4.77 31.63
N GLU A 6 3.60 -5.55 31.57
CA GLU A 6 4.83 -5.16 30.87
C GLU A 6 4.67 -5.14 29.36
N VAL A 7 3.97 -6.14 28.79
CA VAL A 7 3.64 -6.16 27.36
C VAL A 7 2.75 -4.97 26.99
N LEU A 8 1.77 -4.62 27.84
CA LEU A 8 0.90 -3.48 27.61
C LEU A 8 1.66 -2.15 27.72
N LYS A 9 2.58 -2.02 28.68
CA LYS A 9 3.47 -0.85 28.78
C LYS A 9 4.37 -0.70 27.56
N LYS A 10 4.87 -1.82 27.03
CA LYS A 10 5.69 -1.81 25.81
C LYS A 10 4.87 -1.35 24.61
N LYS A 11 3.66 -1.90 24.42
CA LYS A 11 2.74 -1.45 23.36
C LYS A 11 2.34 0.03 23.48
N VAL A 12 2.17 0.54 24.70
CA VAL A 12 1.88 1.97 24.94
C VAL A 12 3.10 2.84 24.61
N SER A 13 4.31 2.39 24.91
CA SER A 13 5.56 3.07 24.53
C SER A 13 5.73 3.11 23.02
N ASP A 14 5.49 2.00 22.34
CA ASP A 14 5.59 1.89 20.87
C ASP A 14 4.55 2.80 20.20
N LEU A 15 3.32 2.86 20.73
CA LEU A 15 2.29 3.78 20.27
C LEU A 15 2.65 5.25 20.51
N GLN A 16 3.28 5.58 21.64
CA GLN A 16 3.75 6.94 21.92
C GLN A 16 4.86 7.37 20.98
N GLU A 17 5.81 6.48 20.67
CA GLU A 17 6.83 6.73 19.65
C GLU A 17 6.21 6.92 18.26
N LEU A 18 5.21 6.11 17.90
CA LEU A 18 4.53 6.23 16.62
C LEU A 18 3.77 7.56 16.49
N VAL A 19 3.11 8.01 17.56
CA VAL A 19 2.45 9.33 17.61
C VAL A 19 3.46 10.47 17.54
N GLN A 20 4.62 10.35 18.20
CA GLN A 20 5.69 11.35 18.08
C GLN A 20 6.26 11.41 16.66
N LYS A 21 6.48 10.25 16.03
CA LYS A 21 6.93 10.17 14.63
C LYS A 21 5.89 10.77 13.67
N GLN A 22 4.61 10.49 13.87
CA GLN A 22 3.52 11.09 13.09
C GLN A 22 3.45 12.61 13.28
N ASN A 23 3.59 13.13 14.50
CA ASN A 23 3.64 14.58 14.73
C ASN A 23 4.85 15.24 14.06
N LEU A 24 6.00 14.56 14.05
CA LEU A 24 7.20 15.03 13.34
C LEU A 24 6.96 15.03 11.82
N LEU A 25 6.30 13.99 11.30
CA LEU A 25 5.93 13.86 9.88
C LEU A 25 4.96 14.97 9.46
N ILE A 26 3.94 15.25 10.26
CA ILE A 26 2.99 16.35 10.03
C ILE A 26 3.71 17.69 10.05
N SER A 27 4.63 17.91 10.99
CA SER A 27 5.41 19.15 11.05
C SER A 27 6.36 19.31 9.85
N LYS A 28 7.03 18.23 9.42
CA LYS A 28 7.93 18.24 8.25
C LYS A 28 7.15 18.42 6.95
N THR A 29 6.02 17.75 6.80
CA THR A 29 5.10 17.91 5.67
C THR A 29 4.55 19.34 5.63
N GLY A 30 4.15 19.89 6.78
CA GLY A 30 3.73 21.28 6.89
C GLY A 30 4.82 22.26 6.48
N LYS A 31 6.09 22.03 6.87
CA LYS A 31 7.23 22.84 6.42
C LYS A 31 7.46 22.74 4.91
N ASN A 32 7.41 21.54 4.34
CA ASN A 32 7.60 21.34 2.91
C ASN A 32 6.47 21.98 2.08
N VAL A 33 5.22 21.91 2.57
CA VAL A 33 4.08 22.60 1.95
C VAL A 33 4.26 24.11 2.01
N LEU A 34 4.70 24.66 3.15
CA LEU A 34 5.01 26.09 3.29
C LEU A 34 6.17 26.52 2.37
N GLU A 35 7.20 25.70 2.22
CA GLU A 35 8.33 25.96 1.31
C GLU A 35 7.89 25.93 -0.15
N LEU A 36 7.06 24.96 -0.55
CA LEU A 36 6.46 24.89 -1.88
C LEU A 36 5.56 26.10 -2.17
N GLN A 37 4.79 26.56 -1.17
CA GLN A 37 3.95 27.76 -1.29
C GLN A 37 4.79 29.04 -1.42
N ILE A 38 5.87 29.17 -0.65
CA ILE A 38 6.82 30.30 -0.78
C ILE A 38 7.53 30.26 -2.13
N ALA A 39 7.88 29.07 -2.63
CA ALA A 39 8.52 28.90 -3.94
C ALA A 39 7.56 29.28 -5.08
N LYS A 40 6.29 28.84 -5.01
CA LYS A 40 5.23 29.20 -5.97
C LYS A 40 4.94 30.71 -5.93
N GLN A 41 4.90 31.32 -4.75
CA GLN A 41 4.71 32.76 -4.61
C GLN A 41 5.89 33.56 -5.17
N LYS A 42 7.13 33.08 -5.00
CA LYS A 42 8.30 33.69 -5.64
C LYS A 42 8.25 33.57 -7.16
N SER A 43 7.87 32.41 -7.69
CA SER A 43 7.73 32.23 -9.15
C SER A 43 6.61 33.10 -9.73
N ASP A 44 5.52 33.29 -8.99
CA ASP A 44 4.41 34.16 -9.41
C ASP A 44 4.79 35.64 -9.33
N VAL A 45 5.59 36.05 -8.34
CA VAL A 45 6.13 37.42 -8.22
C VAL A 45 7.19 37.70 -9.29
N ASP A 46 8.02 36.73 -9.66
CA ASP A 46 9.01 36.89 -10.73
C ASP A 46 8.36 36.95 -12.13
N ASN A 47 7.16 36.40 -12.30
CA ASN A 47 6.37 36.46 -13.55
C ASN A 47 5.64 37.78 -13.77
N PHE A 48 5.46 38.62 -12.74
CA PHE A 48 4.97 39.99 -12.88
C PHE A 48 6.14 40.95 -12.67
N GLY A 49 6.68 41.53 -13.75
CA GLY A 49 7.90 42.35 -13.78
C GLY A 49 8.02 43.46 -12.71
N PRO A 50 9.17 44.15 -12.63
CA PRO A 50 9.59 44.81 -11.40
C PRO A 50 8.77 46.08 -11.15
N SER A 51 8.03 46.13 -10.04
CA SER A 51 8.02 47.35 -9.21
C SER A 51 7.39 47.13 -7.84
N ARG A 52 8.05 47.73 -6.86
CA ARG A 52 7.61 48.07 -5.50
C ARG A 52 6.10 48.31 -5.36
N ALA A 53 5.49 47.60 -4.42
CA ALA A 53 4.67 48.20 -3.36
C ALA A 53 4.52 47.18 -2.21
N GLN A 54 4.92 47.56 -1.00
CA GLN A 54 4.53 46.87 0.22
C GLN A 54 3.01 46.97 0.37
N VAL A 55 2.30 45.91 0.01
CA VAL A 55 0.93 45.69 0.44
C VAL A 55 1.01 44.55 1.43
N THR A 56 0.73 44.83 2.69
CA THR A 56 0.50 43.80 3.71
C THR A 56 -0.70 42.96 3.27
N ALA A 57 -0.42 41.88 2.55
CA ALA A 57 -1.38 40.86 2.22
C ALA A 57 -1.83 40.23 3.54
N GLN A 58 -3.04 40.58 3.95
CA GLN A 58 -3.76 39.86 4.98
C GLN A 58 -3.95 38.44 4.44
N PHE A 59 -3.16 37.50 4.96
CA PHE A 59 -3.20 36.10 4.60
C PHE A 59 -4.56 35.51 4.97
N ASP A 60 -5.46 35.43 4.00
CA ASP A 60 -6.63 34.57 4.11
C ASP A 60 -6.22 33.17 3.62
N SER A 61 -6.08 32.25 4.58
CA SER A 61 -5.67 30.87 4.34
C SER A 61 -6.82 29.98 3.87
N THR A 62 -8.01 30.54 3.65
CA THR A 62 -9.21 29.79 3.28
C THR A 62 -9.48 29.69 1.77
N ASP A 63 -8.72 30.41 0.93
CA ASP A 63 -8.86 30.41 -0.54
C ASP A 63 -7.96 29.38 -1.28
N PHE A 64 -7.32 28.44 -0.56
CA PHE A 64 -6.33 27.51 -1.10
C PHE A 64 -6.88 26.15 -1.61
N ALA A 65 -8.12 26.13 -2.07
CA ALA A 65 -8.57 25.11 -3.02
C ALA A 65 -8.95 25.85 -4.29
N THR A 66 -8.01 25.98 -5.23
CA THR A 66 -8.37 26.54 -6.53
C THR A 66 -9.36 25.59 -7.20
N ASN A 67 -10.27 26.11 -8.03
CA ASN A 67 -11.19 25.24 -8.77
C ASN A 67 -10.46 24.15 -9.56
N ASP A 68 -9.22 24.41 -9.99
CA ASP A 68 -8.36 23.45 -10.66
C ASP A 68 -7.90 22.31 -9.74
N ASP A 69 -7.57 22.59 -8.47
CA ASP A 69 -7.24 21.56 -7.48
C ASP A 69 -8.45 20.65 -7.20
N LEU A 70 -9.66 21.23 -7.17
CA LEU A 70 -10.90 20.46 -7.01
C LEU A 70 -11.19 19.58 -8.23
N VAL A 71 -10.96 20.09 -9.45
CA VAL A 71 -11.11 19.31 -10.68
C VAL A 71 -10.10 18.17 -10.74
N GLN A 72 -8.85 18.43 -10.35
CA GLN A 72 -7.82 17.39 -10.28
C GLN A 72 -8.18 16.31 -9.25
N LEU A 73 -8.61 16.70 -8.05
CA LEU A 73 -9.03 15.75 -7.02
C LEU A 73 -10.22 14.90 -7.49
N VAL A 74 -11.19 15.49 -8.18
CA VAL A 74 -12.33 14.74 -8.74
C VAL A 74 -11.86 13.77 -9.83
N ALA A 75 -10.91 14.16 -10.67
CA ALA A 75 -10.34 13.27 -11.67
C ALA A 75 -9.58 12.08 -11.04
N GLU A 76 -8.80 12.33 -10.00
CA GLU A 76 -8.10 11.28 -9.24
C GLU A 76 -9.09 10.33 -8.56
N LEU A 77 -10.12 10.88 -7.89
CA LEU A 77 -11.18 10.06 -7.26
C LEU A 77 -11.96 9.22 -8.28
N GLN A 78 -12.19 9.74 -9.48
CA GLN A 78 -12.80 8.98 -10.58
C GLN A 78 -11.87 7.87 -11.08
N GLY A 79 -10.55 8.13 -11.14
CA GLY A 79 -9.54 7.12 -11.45
C GLY A 79 -9.55 5.97 -10.44
N GLU A 80 -9.50 6.29 -9.15
CA GLU A 80 -9.58 5.32 -8.05
C GLU A 80 -10.91 4.54 -8.07
N LEU A 81 -12.02 5.22 -8.34
CA LEU A 81 -13.32 4.57 -8.44
C LEU A 81 -13.35 3.55 -9.60
N ASN A 82 -12.76 3.89 -10.75
CA ASN A 82 -12.67 2.97 -11.88
C ASN A 82 -11.80 1.74 -11.54
N VAL A 83 -10.68 1.93 -10.83
CA VAL A 83 -9.83 0.82 -10.35
C VAL A 83 -10.62 -0.09 -9.39
N ILE A 84 -11.39 0.49 -8.47
CA ILE A 84 -12.24 -0.26 -7.53
C ILE A 84 -13.32 -1.04 -8.29
N GLU A 85 -13.97 -0.42 -9.27
CA GLU A 85 -14.99 -1.07 -10.08
C GLU A 85 -14.40 -2.25 -10.88
N GLU A 86 -13.25 -2.05 -11.52
CA GLU A 86 -12.54 -3.09 -12.24
C GLU A 86 -12.17 -4.26 -11.32
N ARG A 87 -11.67 -3.98 -10.11
CA ARG A 87 -11.42 -5.01 -9.09
C ARG A 87 -12.68 -5.77 -8.73
N SER A 88 -13.80 -5.07 -8.56
CA SER A 88 -15.10 -5.67 -8.25
C SER A 88 -15.58 -6.59 -9.37
N ILE A 89 -15.49 -6.15 -10.63
CA ILE A 89 -15.86 -6.96 -11.80
C ILE A 89 -15.01 -8.22 -11.88
N ARG A 90 -13.68 -8.09 -11.78
CA ARG A 90 -12.76 -9.25 -11.86
C ARG A 90 -12.97 -10.21 -10.69
N ARG A 91 -13.20 -9.69 -9.47
CA ARG A 91 -13.54 -10.50 -8.29
C ARG A 91 -14.85 -11.26 -8.48
N LEU A 92 -15.88 -10.60 -9.04
CA LEU A 92 -17.16 -11.25 -9.31
C LEU A 92 -16.99 -12.37 -10.33
N VAL A 93 -16.25 -12.14 -11.42
CA VAL A 93 -15.95 -13.17 -12.42
C VAL A 93 -15.26 -14.37 -11.77
N ASN A 94 -14.22 -14.14 -10.96
CA ASN A 94 -13.51 -15.21 -10.24
C ASN A 94 -14.44 -15.98 -9.28
N SER A 95 -15.38 -15.30 -8.62
CA SER A 95 -16.33 -15.94 -7.70
C SER A 95 -17.34 -16.88 -8.36
N THR A 96 -17.53 -16.76 -9.67
CA THR A 96 -18.38 -17.66 -10.46
C THR A 96 -17.63 -18.89 -10.96
N LYS A 97 -16.30 -18.92 -10.88
CA LYS A 97 -15.48 -20.04 -11.33
C LYS A 97 -15.52 -21.15 -10.28
N THR A 98 -15.98 -22.34 -10.70
CA THR A 98 -16.03 -23.54 -9.85
C THR A 98 -15.17 -24.68 -10.40
N ASP A 99 -14.87 -24.66 -11.69
CA ASP A 99 -14.10 -25.71 -12.35
C ASP A 99 -12.61 -25.52 -12.08
N GLN A 100 -11.89 -26.62 -11.85
CA GLN A 100 -10.45 -26.58 -11.55
C GLN A 100 -9.61 -25.99 -12.69
N ASP A 101 -10.02 -26.21 -13.94
CA ASP A 101 -9.36 -25.68 -15.13
C ASP A 101 -9.83 -24.26 -15.51
N ALA A 102 -10.72 -23.66 -14.70
CA ALA A 102 -11.21 -22.31 -14.99
C ALA A 102 -10.11 -21.27 -14.85
N THR A 103 -9.97 -20.43 -15.87
CA THR A 103 -9.01 -19.33 -15.87
C THR A 103 -9.40 -18.23 -14.87
N LEU A 104 -8.44 -17.80 -14.08
CA LEU A 104 -8.58 -16.71 -13.12
C LEU A 104 -8.26 -15.37 -13.78
N ALA A 105 -9.06 -14.35 -13.48
CA ALA A 105 -8.79 -12.98 -13.89
C ALA A 105 -7.81 -12.34 -12.88
N PRO A 106 -6.62 -11.87 -13.31
CA PRO A 106 -5.71 -11.12 -12.46
C PRO A 106 -6.41 -9.89 -11.89
N ILE A 107 -6.28 -9.61 -10.59
CA ILE A 107 -6.85 -8.40 -9.98
C ILE A 107 -5.72 -7.41 -9.73
N PRO A 108 -5.88 -6.11 -10.03
CA PRO A 108 -4.86 -5.12 -9.70
C PRO A 108 -4.69 -5.00 -8.17
N ASN A 109 -3.47 -4.66 -7.74
CA ASN A 109 -3.12 -4.37 -6.34
C ASN A 109 -3.59 -2.96 -5.94
N ALA A 110 -3.17 -2.48 -4.76
CA ALA A 110 -3.53 -1.15 -4.27
C ALA A 110 -2.98 -0.02 -5.15
N ASP A 111 -1.82 -0.24 -5.78
CA ASP A 111 -1.17 0.71 -6.70
C ASP A 111 -1.75 0.67 -8.13
N GLY A 112 -2.77 -0.15 -8.38
CA GLY A 112 -3.36 -0.32 -9.71
C GLY A 112 -2.57 -1.24 -10.65
N GLU A 113 -1.47 -1.86 -10.18
CA GLU A 113 -0.69 -2.81 -10.95
C GLU A 113 -1.35 -4.18 -10.95
N ALA A 114 -1.58 -4.76 -12.12
CA ALA A 114 -2.05 -6.13 -12.26
C ALA A 114 -0.89 -7.05 -12.65
N PRO A 115 -0.77 -8.25 -12.03
CA PRO A 115 0.23 -9.21 -12.46
C PRO A 115 -0.09 -9.63 -13.89
N SER A 116 0.95 -9.67 -14.73
CA SER A 116 0.76 -10.06 -16.12
C SER A 116 0.35 -11.53 -16.21
N LEU A 117 -0.43 -11.91 -17.23
CA LEU A 117 -0.76 -13.30 -17.52
C LEU A 117 0.47 -14.15 -17.93
N THR A 118 1.67 -13.58 -17.94
CA THR A 118 2.93 -14.27 -18.19
C THR A 118 3.83 -14.32 -16.97
N ASP A 119 3.39 -13.71 -15.87
CA ASP A 119 4.13 -13.69 -14.62
C ASP A 119 4.00 -15.05 -13.92
N GLU A 120 5.13 -15.69 -13.60
CA GLU A 120 5.16 -16.98 -12.88
C GLU A 120 4.57 -16.88 -11.46
N MET A 121 4.33 -15.66 -10.98
CA MET A 121 3.75 -15.37 -9.68
C MET A 121 2.23 -15.58 -9.61
N PHE A 122 1.49 -15.31 -10.69
CA PHE A 122 0.02 -15.36 -10.66
C PHE A 122 -0.51 -16.69 -11.19
N PRO A 123 -1.39 -17.39 -10.45
CA PRO A 123 -1.96 -18.66 -10.90
C PRO A 123 -2.97 -18.44 -12.02
N HIS A 124 -2.79 -19.11 -13.14
CA HIS A 124 -3.67 -19.00 -14.30
C HIS A 124 -4.99 -19.71 -14.08
N THR A 125 -4.98 -20.80 -13.31
CA THR A 125 -6.14 -21.66 -13.08
C THR A 125 -6.48 -21.80 -11.60
N LEU A 126 -7.72 -22.18 -11.32
CA LEU A 126 -8.14 -22.48 -9.94
C LEU A 126 -7.31 -23.62 -9.34
N LYS A 127 -7.00 -24.65 -10.13
CA LYS A 127 -6.13 -25.76 -9.71
C LYS A 127 -4.73 -25.28 -9.31
N GLU A 128 -4.13 -24.41 -10.12
CA GLU A 128 -2.81 -23.87 -9.84
C GLU A 128 -2.80 -23.01 -8.57
N PHE A 129 -3.90 -22.30 -8.29
CA PHE A 129 -4.06 -21.61 -7.01
C PHE A 129 -4.13 -22.59 -5.83
N GLU A 130 -4.88 -23.69 -5.97
CA GLU A 130 -5.03 -24.71 -4.92
C GLU A 130 -3.75 -25.51 -4.65
N GLU A 131 -2.96 -25.78 -5.68
CA GLU A 131 -1.70 -26.53 -5.62
C GLU A 131 -0.46 -25.62 -5.48
N MET A 132 -0.66 -24.33 -5.21
CA MET A 132 0.41 -23.34 -5.16
C MET A 132 1.43 -23.61 -4.04
N ASP A 133 2.72 -23.52 -4.40
CA ASP A 133 3.85 -23.58 -3.47
C ASP A 133 3.84 -22.41 -2.47
N ASP A 134 4.26 -22.66 -1.23
CA ASP A 134 4.34 -21.65 -0.16
C ASP A 134 5.18 -20.42 -0.55
N ILE A 135 6.21 -20.59 -1.37
CA ILE A 135 7.06 -19.50 -1.88
C ILE A 135 6.28 -18.59 -2.83
N ARG A 136 5.50 -19.17 -3.74
CA ARG A 136 4.66 -18.42 -4.68
C ARG A 136 3.51 -17.73 -3.93
N LEU A 137 2.93 -18.42 -2.95
CA LEU A 137 1.91 -17.85 -2.08
C LEU A 137 2.43 -16.63 -1.33
N TYR A 138 3.62 -16.71 -0.75
CA TYR A 138 4.26 -15.59 -0.05
C TYR A 138 4.51 -14.40 -0.97
N ARG A 139 4.99 -14.63 -2.20
CA ARG A 139 5.18 -13.57 -3.20
C ARG A 139 3.86 -12.89 -3.55
N LEU A 140 2.82 -13.68 -3.80
CA LEU A 140 1.49 -13.18 -4.15
C LEU A 140 0.86 -12.41 -2.98
N ALA A 141 1.01 -12.90 -1.75
CA ALA A 141 0.52 -12.26 -0.55
C ALA A 141 1.22 -10.92 -0.30
N LYS A 142 2.52 -10.86 -0.60
CA LYS A 142 3.29 -9.62 -0.52
C LYS A 142 2.86 -8.63 -1.61
N PHE A 143 2.67 -9.09 -2.84
CA PHE A 143 2.20 -8.26 -3.95
C PHE A 143 0.82 -7.62 -3.67
N TYR A 144 -0.07 -8.34 -2.99
CA TYR A 144 -1.39 -7.83 -2.58
C TYR A 144 -1.44 -7.18 -1.19
N GLU A 145 -0.27 -6.97 -0.56
CA GLU A 145 -0.14 -6.35 0.76
C GLU A 145 -1.01 -7.05 1.83
N LYS A 146 -1.08 -8.38 1.79
CA LYS A 146 -1.82 -9.22 2.76
C LYS A 146 -0.95 -9.82 3.85
N LEU A 147 0.37 -9.70 3.71
CA LEU A 147 1.30 -10.02 4.78
C LEU A 147 1.74 -8.72 5.48
N PRO A 148 1.89 -8.73 6.82
CA PRO A 148 2.51 -7.62 7.52
C PRO A 148 3.95 -7.43 7.00
N LEU A 149 4.34 -6.17 6.85
CA LEU A 149 5.71 -5.80 6.49
C LEU A 149 6.69 -6.47 7.46
N THR A 150 7.68 -7.18 6.94
CA THR A 150 8.70 -7.78 7.79
C THR A 150 9.57 -6.70 8.42
N MET A 151 10.18 -6.97 9.58
CA MET A 151 11.05 -6.01 10.28
C MET A 151 12.18 -5.44 9.39
N LYS A 152 12.66 -6.23 8.42
CA LYS A 152 13.65 -5.77 7.42
C LYS A 152 13.07 -4.80 6.39
N GLU A 153 11.86 -5.07 5.92
CA GLU A 153 11.15 -4.18 5.00
C GLU A 153 10.75 -2.88 5.71
N GLN A 154 10.49 -2.95 7.02
CA GLN A 154 10.24 -1.77 7.85
C GLN A 154 11.51 -0.94 8.03
N GLU A 155 12.68 -1.56 8.24
CA GLU A 155 13.97 -0.88 8.24
C GLU A 155 14.35 -0.28 6.88
N ASP A 156 14.02 -0.96 5.77
CA ASP A 156 14.28 -0.45 4.43
C ASP A 156 13.28 0.67 4.05
N PHE A 157 12.03 0.56 4.49
CA PHE A 157 11.05 1.65 4.42
C PHE A 157 11.52 2.87 5.24
N ASP A 158 12.05 2.65 6.44
CA ASP A 158 12.64 3.71 7.27
C ASP A 158 13.85 4.38 6.56
N LYS A 159 14.69 3.61 5.85
CA LYS A 159 15.81 4.17 5.06
C LYS A 159 15.35 4.97 3.83
N VAL A 160 14.23 4.58 3.22
CA VAL A 160 13.59 5.32 2.12
C VAL A 160 12.95 6.60 2.65
N LEU A 161 12.31 6.54 3.82
CA LEU A 161 11.76 7.71 4.53
C LEU A 161 12.83 8.72 4.96
N GLU A 162 14.03 8.23 5.27
CA GLU A 162 15.23 9.03 5.52
C GLU A 162 15.85 9.64 4.24
N GLY A 163 15.36 9.29 3.06
CA GLY A 163 15.77 9.87 1.77
C GLY A 163 17.09 9.32 1.21
N LYS A 164 17.45 8.07 1.53
CA LYS A 164 18.70 7.44 1.05
C LYS A 164 18.54 6.60 -0.22
N VAL A 165 17.32 6.27 -0.65
CA VAL A 165 17.05 5.46 -1.85
C VAL A 165 15.78 5.97 -2.54
N GLU A 166 15.84 6.25 -3.84
CA GLU A 166 14.73 6.81 -4.64
C GLU A 166 13.75 5.75 -5.20
N ASP A 167 14.11 4.46 -5.23
CA ASP A 167 13.26 3.41 -5.81
C ASP A 167 13.22 2.14 -4.95
N LEU A 168 12.01 1.78 -4.49
CA LEU A 168 11.71 0.47 -3.93
C LEU A 168 11.21 -0.45 -5.04
N HIS A 169 12.11 -1.23 -5.65
CA HIS A 169 11.70 -2.45 -6.35
C HIS A 169 11.44 -3.56 -5.33
N ILE A 170 10.26 -3.52 -4.71
CA ILE A 170 9.74 -4.56 -3.79
C ILE A 170 9.71 -5.95 -4.46
N SER A 171 9.78 -5.99 -5.79
CA SER A 171 9.60 -7.17 -6.64
C SER A 171 10.82 -8.10 -6.77
N LYS A 172 11.93 -7.87 -6.05
CA LYS A 172 13.12 -8.74 -6.12
C LYS A 172 13.58 -9.24 -4.76
N LEU A 173 12.72 -9.93 -4.01
CA LEU A 173 13.23 -10.86 -3.01
C LEU A 173 13.73 -12.13 -3.68
N SER A 174 14.97 -12.49 -3.37
CA SER A 174 15.52 -13.79 -3.73
C SER A 174 14.69 -14.90 -3.07
N ASP A 175 14.56 -16.06 -3.74
CA ASP A 175 13.89 -17.24 -3.18
C ASP A 175 14.50 -17.65 -1.82
N GLU A 176 15.79 -17.36 -1.62
CA GLU A 176 16.52 -17.63 -0.38
C GLU A 176 16.09 -16.74 0.79
N ASP A 177 15.61 -15.52 0.53
CA ASP A 177 15.11 -14.62 1.57
C ASP A 177 13.66 -14.92 1.90
N ILE A 178 12.85 -15.28 0.90
CA ILE A 178 11.47 -15.75 1.10
C ILE A 178 11.45 -17.03 1.94
N THR A 179 12.36 -17.99 1.67
CA THR A 179 12.45 -19.23 2.46
C THR A 179 12.92 -19.00 3.91
N LYS A 180 13.67 -17.93 4.19
CA LYS A 180 14.04 -17.56 5.57
C LYS A 180 12.87 -16.94 6.32
N GLU A 181 12.05 -16.13 5.66
CA GLU A 181 10.84 -15.54 6.26
C GLU A 181 9.72 -16.58 6.41
N LEU A 182 9.55 -17.48 5.44
CA LEU A 182 8.62 -18.62 5.54
C LEU A 182 8.92 -19.53 6.74
N LYS A 183 10.20 -19.70 7.12
CA LYS A 183 10.56 -20.48 8.32
C LYS A 183 10.17 -19.82 9.64
N LYS A 184 9.90 -18.51 9.63
CA LYS A 184 9.43 -17.77 10.81
C LYS A 184 7.90 -17.80 10.90
N LEU A 185 7.21 -18.00 9.78
CA LEU A 185 5.77 -18.12 9.72
C LEU A 185 5.34 -19.51 10.20
N SER A 186 4.31 -19.54 11.03
CA SER A 186 3.62 -20.77 11.38
C SER A 186 2.72 -21.25 10.22
N LYS A 187 2.38 -22.54 10.23
CA LYS A 187 1.51 -23.12 9.20
C LYS A 187 0.11 -22.51 9.20
N ASP A 188 -0.40 -22.12 10.38
CA ASP A 188 -1.69 -21.42 10.52
C ASP A 188 -1.65 -20.04 9.85
N GLU A 189 -0.59 -19.27 10.06
CA GLU A 189 -0.43 -17.94 9.43
C GLU A 189 -0.34 -18.03 7.89
N LEU A 190 0.21 -19.14 7.38
CA LEU A 190 0.27 -19.39 5.94
C LEU A 190 -1.10 -19.76 5.36
N ASP A 191 -1.90 -20.55 6.09
CA ASP A 191 -3.27 -20.87 5.72
C ASP A 191 -4.19 -19.64 5.79
N ASP A 192 -3.98 -18.75 6.77
CA ASP A 192 -4.67 -17.46 6.86
C ASP A 192 -4.29 -16.54 5.69
N ALA A 193 -3.00 -16.43 5.36
CA ALA A 193 -2.55 -15.67 4.19
C ALA A 193 -3.14 -16.21 2.88
N PHE A 194 -3.26 -17.55 2.75
CA PHE A 194 -3.96 -18.18 1.63
C PHE A 194 -5.42 -17.74 1.54
N ASN A 195 -6.14 -17.77 2.67
CA ASN A 195 -7.54 -17.37 2.72
C ASN A 195 -7.74 -15.89 2.42
N ASP A 196 -6.84 -15.02 2.87
CA ASP A 196 -6.88 -13.58 2.60
C ASP A 196 -6.66 -13.28 1.12
N ILE A 197 -5.71 -13.94 0.47
CA ILE A 197 -5.52 -13.83 -0.98
C ILE A 197 -6.75 -14.39 -1.70
N ALA A 198 -7.23 -15.57 -1.31
CA ALA A 198 -8.38 -16.19 -1.94
C ALA A 198 -9.63 -15.28 -1.83
N ARG A 199 -9.82 -14.60 -0.70
CA ARG A 199 -10.86 -13.59 -0.50
C ARG A 199 -10.63 -12.36 -1.36
N TYR A 200 -9.39 -11.88 -1.44
CA TYR A 200 -9.03 -10.74 -2.28
C TYR A 200 -9.35 -11.01 -3.75
N LEU A 201 -9.01 -12.19 -4.24
CA LEU A 201 -9.23 -12.66 -5.60
C LEU A 201 -10.69 -13.06 -5.88
N GLY A 202 -11.53 -13.22 -4.85
CA GLY A 202 -12.92 -13.64 -4.98
C GLY A 202 -13.12 -15.14 -5.16
N LEU A 203 -12.11 -15.94 -4.86
CA LEU A 203 -12.14 -17.40 -4.99
C LEU A 203 -12.95 -18.02 -3.84
N ARG A 204 -13.50 -19.21 -4.08
CA ARG A 204 -14.21 -20.01 -3.07
C ARG A 204 -13.31 -21.00 -2.35
N SER A 205 -12.13 -21.29 -2.89
CA SER A 205 -11.17 -22.19 -2.28
C SER A 205 -10.61 -21.58 -1.00
N ARG A 206 -10.57 -22.37 0.07
CA ARG A 206 -10.14 -21.95 1.41
C ARG A 206 -9.40 -23.11 2.08
N ARG A 207 -8.43 -22.79 2.93
CA ARG A 207 -7.66 -23.74 3.75
C ARG A 207 -7.95 -23.51 5.23
N GLY A 208 -7.80 -24.56 6.04
CA GLY A 208 -7.98 -24.47 7.51
C GLY A 208 -9.43 -24.24 7.98
N THR A 209 -9.57 -23.73 9.20
CA THR A 209 -10.85 -23.57 9.91
C THR A 209 -11.44 -22.14 9.87
N GLY A 210 -10.66 -21.15 9.44
CA GLY A 210 -11.03 -19.72 9.36
C GLY A 210 -11.65 -19.30 8.02
N ILE A 211 -12.66 -20.02 7.55
CA ILE A 211 -13.16 -19.93 6.16
C ILE A 211 -14.18 -18.79 5.87
N TRP A 212 -14.24 -17.74 6.70
CA TRP A 212 -15.31 -16.72 6.68
C TRP A 212 -14.98 -15.45 5.87
#